data_AF-A0A8U0MFD8-F1
#
_entry.id   AF-A0A8U0MFD8-F1
#
_cell.length_a   1.000
_cell.length_b   1.000
_cell.length_c   1.000
_cell.angle_alpha   90.00
_cell.angle_beta   90.00
_cell.angle_gamma   90.00
#
_symmetry.space_group_name_H-M   'P 1'
#
loop_
_entity.id
_entity.type
_entity.pdbx_description
1 polymer ?
#
loop_
_entity_poly.entity_id
_entity_poly.type
_entity_poly.pdbx_seq_one_letter_code
_entity_poly.pdbx_strand_id
1 'polypeptide(L)'
;MEQPGGRSCSGPSPAPEDAAPASVSLAQLLQLVQQGRELPGVEKRHITATHGEPTSSRLPRRPKPWEAAGSARAPAPPTLGSR
;
A
#
# COMPACT_ATOMS: atom_id res chain seq x y z
N MET A 1 11.72 -45.93 -4.30
CA MET A 1 11.56 -44.73 -3.47
C MET A 1 11.58 -43.53 -4.39
N GLU A 2 10.60 -42.66 -4.19
CA GLU A 2 10.01 -41.79 -5.20
C GLU A 2 10.86 -40.54 -5.47
N GLN A 3 10.91 -40.10 -6.73
CA GLN A 3 11.62 -38.91 -7.20
C GLN A 3 10.72 -37.68 -7.03
N PRO A 4 11.14 -36.59 -6.35
CA PRO A 4 10.44 -35.32 -6.47
C PRO A 4 11.09 -34.50 -7.58
N GLY A 5 10.45 -34.53 -8.76
CA GLY A 5 10.76 -33.65 -9.87
C GLY A 5 10.62 -32.19 -9.45
N GLY A 6 11.73 -31.45 -9.53
CA GLY A 6 11.73 -30.00 -9.44
C GLY A 6 10.92 -29.43 -10.61
N ARG A 7 9.67 -29.09 -10.34
CA ARG A 7 8.83 -28.31 -11.27
C ARG A 7 9.45 -26.93 -11.40
N SER A 8 10.21 -26.73 -12.47
CA SER A 8 10.61 -25.41 -12.95
C SER A 8 9.33 -24.63 -13.27
N CYS A 9 8.94 -23.71 -12.40
CA CYS A 9 7.89 -22.74 -12.65
C CYS A 9 8.41 -21.65 -13.58
N SER A 10 8.65 -22.03 -14.84
CA SER A 10 8.89 -21.10 -15.95
C SER A 10 7.57 -20.97 -16.72
N GLY A 11 6.58 -20.35 -16.08
CA GLY A 11 5.43 -19.84 -16.82
C GLY A 11 5.88 -18.64 -17.66
N PRO A 12 5.41 -18.49 -18.91
CA PRO A 12 5.70 -17.28 -19.68
C PRO A 12 5.12 -16.08 -18.94
N SER A 13 5.99 -15.16 -18.50
CA SER A 13 5.56 -13.81 -18.15
C SER A 13 4.96 -13.21 -19.42
N PRO A 14 3.71 -12.70 -19.41
CA PRO A 14 3.23 -11.94 -20.55
C PRO A 14 4.21 -10.79 -20.77
N ALA A 15 4.76 -10.72 -21.98
CA ALA A 15 5.54 -9.59 -22.44
C ALA A 15 4.70 -8.31 -22.25
N PRO A 16 5.33 -7.13 -22.09
CA PRO A 16 4.58 -5.88 -21.99
C PRO A 16 3.80 -5.70 -23.29
N GLU A 17 2.50 -5.98 -23.23
CA GLU A 17 1.50 -5.65 -24.24
C GLU A 17 1.69 -4.16 -24.55
N ASP A 18 1.92 -3.84 -25.83
CA ASP A 18 2.15 -2.51 -26.41
C ASP A 18 1.70 -1.37 -25.48
N ALA A 19 2.63 -0.81 -24.72
CA ALA A 19 2.34 0.08 -23.61
C ALA A 19 1.80 1.41 -24.16
N ALA A 20 0.47 1.54 -24.19
CA ALA A 20 -0.19 2.80 -24.44
C ALA A 20 0.43 3.90 -23.56
N PRO A 21 0.54 5.14 -24.06
CA PRO A 21 1.17 6.22 -23.32
C PRO A 21 0.53 6.36 -21.94
N ALA A 22 1.35 6.25 -20.89
CA ALA A 22 0.92 6.30 -19.49
C ALA A 22 0.42 7.69 -19.03
N SER A 23 0.39 8.66 -19.94
CA SER A 23 0.00 10.05 -19.70
C SER A 23 -1.05 10.46 -20.72
N VAL A 24 -2.14 11.07 -20.24
CA VAL A 24 -3.21 11.65 -21.07
C VAL A 24 -3.35 13.14 -20.80
N SER A 25 -3.87 13.89 -21.77
CA SER A 25 -4.25 15.28 -21.54
C SER A 25 -5.48 15.39 -20.64
N LEU A 26 -5.66 16.55 -19.99
CA LEU A 26 -6.83 16.81 -19.14
C LEU A 26 -8.16 16.65 -19.92
N ALA A 27 -8.22 17.13 -21.16
CA ALA A 27 -9.41 17.00 -21.99
C ALA A 27 -9.78 15.54 -22.25
N GLN A 28 -8.79 14.70 -22.58
CA GLN A 28 -9.01 13.25 -22.76
C GLN A 28 -9.42 12.56 -21.47
N LEU A 29 -8.83 12.93 -20.34
CA LEU A 29 -9.23 12.39 -19.04
C LEU A 29 -10.71 12.65 -18.75
N LEU A 30 -11.18 13.88 -18.97
CA LEU A 30 -12.59 14.25 -18.77
C LEU A 30 -13.52 13.44 -19.68
N GLN A 31 -13.14 13.22 -20.94
CA GLN A 31 -13.91 12.38 -21.87
C GLN A 31 -13.98 10.93 -21.38
N LEU A 32 -12.86 10.35 -20.93
CA LEU A 32 -12.82 8.98 -20.41
C LEU A 32 -13.69 8.82 -19.16
N VAL A 33 -13.63 9.78 -18.23
CA VAL A 33 -14.47 9.81 -17.02
C VAL A 33 -15.95 9.86 -17.40
N GLN A 34 -16.33 10.72 -18.34
CA GLN A 34 -17.71 10.86 -18.76
C GLN A 34 -18.26 9.61 -19.44
N GLN A 35 -17.39 8.88 -20.15
CA GLN A 35 -17.71 7.62 -20.83
C GLN A 35 -17.61 6.39 -19.91
N GLY A 36 -17.13 6.55 -18.66
CA GLY A 36 -16.86 5.43 -17.76
C GLY A 36 -15.77 4.49 -18.28
N ARG A 37 -14.85 5.00 -19.11
CA ARG A 37 -13.74 4.22 -19.68
C ARG A 37 -12.50 4.31 -18.81
N GLU A 38 -11.71 3.26 -18.83
CA GLU A 38 -10.50 3.17 -18.03
C GLU A 38 -9.37 4.01 -18.60
N LEU A 39 -8.43 4.40 -17.74
CA LEU A 39 -7.28 5.18 -18.14
C LEU A 39 -6.25 4.26 -18.82
N PRO A 40 -5.75 4.62 -20.02
CA PRO A 40 -4.70 3.85 -20.68
C PRO A 40 -3.41 3.85 -19.84
N GLY A 41 -2.68 2.73 -19.90
CA GLY A 41 -1.43 2.56 -19.14
C GLY A 41 -1.61 2.31 -17.64
N VAL A 42 -2.85 2.27 -17.13
CA VAL A 42 -3.10 1.88 -15.73
C VAL A 42 -3.18 0.37 -15.61
N GLU A 43 -2.18 -0.21 -14.98
CA GLU A 43 -2.13 -1.64 -14.71
C GLU A 43 -3.03 -2.01 -13.51
N LYS A 44 -4.04 -2.86 -13.77
CA LYS A 44 -4.83 -3.48 -12.71
C LYS A 44 -4.07 -4.64 -12.10
N ARG A 45 -3.48 -4.39 -10.93
CA ARG A 45 -2.85 -5.46 -10.16
C ARG A 45 -3.92 -6.43 -9.66
N HIS A 46 -3.71 -7.72 -9.91
CA HIS A 46 -4.52 -8.81 -9.35
C HIS A 46 -4.17 -9.00 -7.87
N ILE A 47 -4.60 -8.04 -7.04
CA ILE A 47 -4.35 -8.08 -5.60
C ILE A 47 -5.49 -8.85 -4.95
N THR A 48 -5.14 -9.97 -4.31
CA THR A 48 -6.04 -10.70 -3.44
C THR A 48 -5.74 -10.33 -1.99
N ALA A 49 -6.78 -10.16 -1.18
CA ALA A 49 -6.59 -9.97 0.24
C ALA A 49 -5.96 -11.25 0.81
N THR A 50 -4.80 -11.12 1.45
CA THR A 50 -4.13 -12.25 2.09
C THR A 50 -4.89 -12.73 3.33
N HIS A 51 -5.83 -11.92 3.86
CA HIS A 51 -6.64 -12.20 5.06
C HIS A 51 -5.82 -12.63 6.29
N GLY A 52 -4.52 -12.35 6.32
CA GLY A 52 -3.67 -12.57 7.48
C GLY A 52 -3.89 -11.48 8.53
N GLU A 53 -3.60 -11.82 9.78
CA GLU A 53 -3.58 -10.82 10.85
C GLU A 53 -2.58 -9.70 10.49
N PRO A 54 -3.00 -8.43 10.59
CA PRO A 54 -2.09 -7.33 10.29
C PRO A 54 -0.92 -7.37 11.27
N THR A 55 0.30 -7.49 10.76
CA THR A 55 1.49 -7.38 11.58
C THR A 55 1.58 -5.97 12.12
N SER A 56 1.02 -5.76 13.31
CA SER A 56 1.23 -4.52 14.06
C SER A 56 2.72 -4.34 14.27
N SER A 57 3.27 -3.26 13.72
CA SER A 57 4.68 -2.94 13.89
C SER A 57 4.96 -2.77 15.39
N ARG A 58 5.92 -3.53 15.91
CA ARG A 58 6.45 -3.37 17.27
C ARG A 58 7.61 -2.38 17.34
N LEU A 59 8.03 -1.83 16.19
CA LEU A 59 9.12 -0.89 16.14
C LEU A 59 8.67 0.47 16.70
N PRO A 60 9.51 1.12 17.53
CA PRO A 60 9.21 2.48 17.99
C PRO A 60 9.13 3.40 16.78
N ARG A 61 7.99 4.08 16.61
CA ARG A 61 7.85 5.04 15.52
C ARG A 61 8.66 6.29 15.82
N ARG A 62 9.40 6.78 14.83
CA ARG A 62 10.01 8.11 14.91
C ARG A 62 8.89 9.16 14.90
N PRO A 63 8.85 10.09 15.88
CA PRO A 63 7.82 11.11 15.94
C PRO A 63 7.93 12.02 14.71
N LYS A 64 6.78 12.41 14.18
CA LYS A 64 6.69 13.40 13.12
C LYS A 64 7.18 14.75 13.66
N PRO A 65 7.74 15.63 12.82
CA PRO A 65 8.31 16.90 13.29
C PRO A 65 7.29 17.80 14.01
N TRP A 66 6.01 17.70 13.67
CA TRP A 66 4.94 18.44 14.36
C TRP A 66 4.50 17.81 15.70
N GLU A 67 4.90 16.58 16.01
CA GLU A 67 4.60 15.91 17.29
C GLU A 67 5.59 16.34 18.39
N ALA A 68 6.77 16.85 18.02
CA ALA A 68 7.79 17.28 18.98
C ALA A 68 7.40 18.54 19.78
N ALA A 69 6.56 19.40 19.22
CA ALA A 69 6.17 20.67 19.85
C ALA A 69 5.13 20.50 20.99
N GLY A 70 4.44 19.35 21.06
CA GLY A 70 3.36 19.10 22.03
C GLY A 70 3.78 18.37 23.31
N SER A 71 5.05 17.94 23.43
CA SER A 71 5.52 17.12 24.56
C SER A 71 6.07 17.94 25.74
N ALA A 72 5.78 19.25 25.78
CA ALA A 72 6.03 20.06 26.96
C ALA A 72 4.92 19.83 28.00
N ARG A 73 5.13 18.79 28.82
CA ARG A 73 4.65 18.69 30.21
C ARG A 73 3.12 18.67 30.39
N ALA A 74 2.52 17.49 30.28
CA ALA A 74 1.40 17.17 31.17
C ALA A 74 1.98 16.89 32.57
N PRO A 75 1.68 17.66 33.62
CA PRO A 75 2.08 17.29 34.97
C PRO A 75 1.36 15.99 35.36
N ALA A 76 2.09 15.09 36.04
CA ALA A 76 1.51 13.86 36.57
C ALA A 76 0.28 14.16 37.44
N PRO A 77 -0.78 13.35 37.38
CA PRO A 77 -1.93 13.54 38.27
C PRO A 77 -1.46 13.42 39.73
N PRO A 78 -1.91 14.30 40.64
CA PRO A 78 -1.51 14.21 42.03
C PRO A 78 -1.96 12.87 42.60
N THR A 79 -1.02 12.09 43.12
CA THR A 79 -1.32 10.91 43.92
C THR A 79 -2.02 11.37 45.19
N LEU A 80 -3.34 11.20 45.24
CA LEU A 80 -4.16 11.46 46.41
C LEU A 80 -3.76 10.44 47.49
N GLY A 81 -2.88 10.84 48.40
CA GLY A 81 -2.45 10.06 49.54
C GLY A 81 -3.66 9.64 50.37
N SER A 82 -3.83 8.33 50.55
CA SER A 82 -4.78 7.76 51.50
C SER A 82 -4.18 7.78 52.90
N ARG A 83 -5.06 8.12 53.86
CA ARG A 83 -4.84 8.31 55.30
C ARG A 83 -4.19 7.14 56.02
#